data_AF-A0A174CV34-F1
#
_entry.id   AF-A0A174CV34-F1
#
_cell.length_a   1.000
_cell.length_b   1.000
_cell.length_c   1.000
_cell.angle_alpha   90.00
_cell.angle_beta   90.00
_cell.angle_gamma   90.00
#
_symmetry.space_group_name_H-M   'P 1'
#
loop_
_entity.id
_entity.type
_entity.pdbx_description
1 polymer ?
#
loop_
_entity_poly.entity_id
_entity_poly.type
_entity_poly.pdbx_seq_one_letter_code
_entity_poly.pdbx_strand_id
1 'polypeptide(L)'
;MSYTVSLQQRIQQLKKAQANLPDILYQTAKGATMRAIEAAAAATPPRENDLRGVNTRAGGLKQHWATASKPEPMGGALSGGSSYTTILANDLEYASYVDQGHRMDRHFVPGLYVDENGVLNYDPARKVGLVVGTKTRYVKGEFMTDKAKEAYQKTVLAELDKEIRRLLE
;
A
#
# COMPACT_ATOMS: atom_id res chain seq x y z
N MET A 1 -13.98 -9.52 13.54
CA MET A 1 -14.55 -10.56 12.65
C MET A 1 -13.46 -11.05 11.72
N SER A 2 -13.28 -12.36 11.55
CA SER A 2 -12.28 -12.90 10.62
C SER A 2 -12.81 -12.86 9.18
N TYR A 3 -12.11 -12.17 8.28
CA TYR A 3 -12.48 -12.09 6.85
C TYR A 3 -12.45 -13.45 6.15
N THR A 4 -11.61 -14.39 6.61
CA THR A 4 -11.40 -15.70 5.96
C THR A 4 -12.60 -16.62 6.07
N VAL A 5 -13.24 -16.68 7.24
CA VAL A 5 -14.46 -17.46 7.47
C VAL A 5 -15.59 -16.98 6.55
N SER A 6 -15.63 -15.67 6.32
CA SER A 6 -16.67 -15.03 5.51
C SER A 6 -16.46 -15.20 3.99
N LEU A 7 -15.23 -15.45 3.53
CA LEU A 7 -14.93 -15.73 2.12
C LEU A 7 -15.37 -17.15 1.73
N GLN A 8 -15.03 -18.15 2.55
CA GLN A 8 -15.39 -19.55 2.30
C GLN A 8 -16.91 -19.73 2.24
N GLN A 9 -17.65 -19.06 3.13
CA GLN A 9 -19.12 -19.07 3.14
C GLN A 9 -19.71 -18.52 1.83
N ARG A 10 -19.19 -17.39 1.32
CA ARG A 10 -19.62 -16.78 0.06
C ARG A 10 -19.32 -17.66 -1.15
N ILE A 11 -18.14 -18.28 -1.20
CA ILE A 11 -17.80 -19.24 -2.26
C ILE A 11 -18.77 -20.42 -2.26
N GLN A 12 -19.16 -20.93 -1.09
CA GLN A 12 -20.15 -22.00 -0.99
C GLN A 12 -21.55 -21.56 -1.47
N GLN A 13 -21.96 -20.33 -1.19
CA GLN A 13 -23.22 -19.78 -1.71
C GLN A 13 -23.20 -19.67 -3.25
N LEU A 14 -22.11 -19.16 -3.83
CA LEU A 14 -21.94 -19.09 -5.28
C LEU A 14 -21.91 -20.47 -5.94
N LYS A 15 -21.29 -21.47 -5.30
CA LYS A 15 -21.35 -22.88 -5.74
C LYS A 15 -22.78 -23.40 -5.79
N LYS A 16 -23.57 -23.13 -4.76
CA LYS A 16 -24.99 -23.54 -4.70
C LYS A 16 -25.83 -22.89 -5.80
N ALA A 17 -25.49 -21.65 -6.16
CA ALA A 17 -26.13 -20.92 -7.25
C ALA A 17 -25.64 -21.31 -8.66
N GLN A 18 -24.77 -22.33 -8.79
CA GLN A 18 -24.15 -22.75 -10.07
C GLN A 18 -23.47 -21.59 -10.84
N ALA A 19 -22.93 -20.62 -10.11
CA ALA A 19 -22.30 -19.44 -10.68
C ALA A 19 -21.02 -19.78 -11.47
N ASN A 20 -20.64 -18.91 -12.41
CA ASN A 20 -19.34 -18.98 -13.08
C ASN A 20 -18.22 -18.53 -12.13
N LEU A 21 -17.85 -19.41 -11.20
CA LEU A 21 -16.85 -19.15 -10.17
C LEU A 21 -15.49 -18.70 -10.73
N PRO A 22 -14.94 -19.32 -11.79
CA PRO A 22 -13.68 -18.85 -12.37
C PRO A 22 -13.70 -17.37 -12.74
N ASP A 23 -14.73 -16.92 -13.48
CA ASP A 23 -14.83 -15.52 -13.90
C ASP A 23 -15.09 -14.58 -12.71
N ILE A 24 -16.01 -14.95 -11.81
CA ILE A 24 -16.33 -14.14 -10.63
C ILE A 24 -15.10 -13.95 -9.75
N LEU A 25 -14.37 -15.03 -9.43
CA LEU A 25 -13.18 -14.96 -8.59
C LEU A 25 -12.05 -14.18 -9.27
N TYR A 26 -11.90 -14.31 -10.58
CA TYR A 26 -10.93 -13.55 -11.36
C TYR A 26 -11.24 -12.04 -11.31
N GLN A 27 -12.47 -11.63 -11.63
CA GLN A 27 -12.85 -10.21 -11.60
C GLN A 27 -12.74 -9.64 -10.18
N THR A 28 -13.14 -10.42 -9.18
CA THR A 28 -13.06 -10.03 -7.78
C THR A 28 -11.62 -9.80 -7.34
N ALA A 29 -10.71 -10.73 -7.66
CA ALA A 29 -9.29 -10.59 -7.30
C ALA A 29 -8.65 -9.37 -7.98
N LYS A 30 -8.99 -9.13 -9.26
CA LYS A 30 -8.51 -7.97 -10.01
C LYS A 30 -9.00 -6.66 -9.41
N GLY A 31 -10.31 -6.52 -9.20
CA GLY A 31 -10.95 -5.33 -8.62
C GLY A 31 -10.43 -5.04 -7.22
N ALA A 32 -10.36 -6.05 -6.36
CA ALA A 32 -9.82 -5.93 -5.02
C ALA A 32 -8.34 -5.50 -5.00
N THR A 33 -7.52 -5.97 -5.94
CA THR A 33 -6.11 -5.55 -6.02
C THR A 33 -5.97 -4.11 -6.49
N MET A 34 -6.79 -3.68 -7.46
CA MET A 34 -6.82 -2.27 -7.87
C MET A 34 -7.20 -1.35 -6.71
N ARG A 35 -8.20 -1.74 -5.90
CA ARG A 35 -8.56 -1.01 -4.67
C ARG A 35 -7.45 -1.03 -3.61
N ALA A 36 -6.70 -2.13 -3.50
CA ALA A 36 -5.56 -2.23 -2.61
C ALA A 36 -4.43 -1.27 -3.02
N ILE A 37 -4.15 -1.17 -4.32
CA ILE A 37 -3.17 -0.22 -4.89
C ILE A 37 -3.59 1.22 -4.59
N GLU A 38 -4.87 1.57 -4.81
CA GLU A 38 -5.42 2.89 -4.48
C GLU A 38 -5.26 3.22 -2.99
N ALA A 39 -5.58 2.26 -2.11
CA ALA A 39 -5.48 2.44 -0.67
C ALA A 39 -4.02 2.59 -0.20
N ALA A 40 -3.09 1.80 -0.76
CA ALA A 40 -1.67 1.93 -0.49
C ALA A 40 -1.16 3.32 -0.90
N ALA A 41 -1.50 3.75 -2.12
CA ALA A 41 -1.14 5.06 -2.65
C ALA A 41 -1.74 6.22 -1.85
N ALA A 42 -2.98 6.10 -1.38
CA ALA A 42 -3.64 7.09 -0.53
C ALA A 42 -3.01 7.17 0.88
N ALA A 43 -2.50 6.05 1.40
CA ALA A 43 -1.79 5.99 2.67
C ALA A 43 -0.33 6.48 2.57
N THR A 44 0.20 6.64 1.35
CA THR A 44 1.59 7.02 1.10
C THR A 44 1.79 8.54 1.24
N PRO A 45 2.76 9.01 2.04
CA PRO A 45 3.17 10.42 2.10
C PRO A 45 3.76 10.92 0.76
N PRO A 46 3.72 12.23 0.46
CA PRO A 46 3.09 13.29 1.25
C PRO A 46 1.56 13.30 1.09
N ARG A 47 0.85 13.45 2.21
CA ARG A 47 -0.59 13.77 2.28
C ARG A 47 -0.79 15.28 2.33
N GLU A 48 -2.02 15.76 2.10
CA GLU A 48 -2.33 17.20 1.97
C GLU A 48 -1.79 18.09 3.09
N ASN A 49 -1.59 17.54 4.30
CA ASN A 49 -1.12 18.24 5.50
C ASN A 49 0.35 17.96 5.89
N ASP A 50 1.14 17.28 5.06
CA ASP A 50 2.52 16.92 5.41
C ASP A 50 3.50 18.09 5.18
N LEU A 51 4.50 18.21 6.07
CA LEU A 51 5.58 19.20 5.95
C LEU A 51 6.36 18.97 4.64
N ARG A 52 6.30 19.95 3.75
CA ARG A 52 6.92 19.91 2.42
C ARG A 52 8.42 20.16 2.51
N GLY A 53 9.24 19.12 2.45
CA GLY A 53 10.69 19.24 2.25
C GLY A 53 11.05 19.29 0.77
N VAL A 54 12.16 19.96 0.42
CA VAL A 54 12.64 20.10 -0.97
C VAL A 54 12.92 18.73 -1.62
N ASN A 55 13.26 17.71 -0.81
CA ASN A 55 13.46 16.31 -1.24
C ASN A 55 12.23 15.39 -1.06
N THR A 56 11.13 15.89 -0.47
CA THR A 56 9.85 15.15 -0.33
C THR A 56 9.01 15.18 -1.62
N ARG A 57 9.59 15.70 -2.71
CA ARG A 57 8.98 15.81 -4.05
C ARG A 57 8.91 14.48 -4.81
N ALA A 58 9.46 13.40 -4.27
CA ALA A 58 9.43 12.10 -4.94
C ALA A 58 8.04 11.46 -4.81
N GLY A 59 7.09 11.87 -5.66
CA GLY A 59 5.88 11.11 -5.95
C GLY A 59 6.14 9.68 -6.46
N GLY A 60 7.41 9.31 -6.63
CA GLY A 60 7.87 7.96 -6.95
C GLY A 60 7.30 6.90 -6.01
N LEU A 61 7.34 7.07 -4.68
CA LEU A 61 6.80 6.04 -3.79
C LEU A 61 5.31 5.75 -4.04
N LYS A 62 4.52 6.80 -4.29
CA LYS A 62 3.10 6.67 -4.59
C LYS A 62 2.85 6.02 -5.96
N GLN A 63 3.62 6.41 -6.97
CA GLN A 63 3.52 5.87 -8.34
C GLN A 63 3.92 4.39 -8.39
N HIS A 64 4.92 3.99 -7.61
CA HIS A 64 5.47 2.64 -7.64
C HIS A 64 4.51 1.57 -7.12
N TRP A 65 3.51 1.93 -6.31
CA TRP A 65 2.41 1.00 -6.00
C TRP A 65 1.67 0.53 -7.24
N ALA A 66 1.46 1.41 -8.23
CA ALA A 66 0.74 1.06 -9.45
C ALA A 66 1.64 0.32 -10.45
N THR A 67 2.93 0.68 -10.55
CA THR A 67 3.84 0.10 -11.55
C THR A 67 4.46 -1.22 -11.10
N ALA A 68 4.74 -1.40 -9.80
CA ALA A 68 5.35 -2.62 -9.28
C ALA A 68 4.33 -3.72 -8.97
N SER A 69 3.06 -3.35 -8.75
CA SER A 69 1.98 -4.31 -8.51
C SER A 69 1.54 -5.02 -9.78
N LYS A 70 1.00 -6.24 -9.62
CA LYS A 70 0.42 -7.05 -10.69
C LYS A 70 -1.05 -7.32 -10.34
N PRO A 71 -1.98 -6.44 -10.77
CA PRO A 71 -3.41 -6.61 -10.50
C PRO A 71 -4.04 -7.70 -11.37
N GLU A 72 -3.38 -8.10 -12.45
CA GLU A 72 -3.83 -9.15 -13.34
C GLU A 72 -3.71 -10.52 -12.64
N PRO A 73 -4.83 -11.21 -12.34
CA PRO A 73 -4.79 -12.44 -11.55
C PRO A 73 -4.16 -13.62 -12.28
N MET A 74 -3.25 -14.31 -11.61
CA MET A 74 -2.53 -15.49 -12.11
C MET A 74 -3.00 -16.78 -11.40
N GLY A 75 -2.70 -17.94 -11.98
CA GLY A 75 -2.93 -19.25 -11.34
C GLY A 75 -4.31 -19.88 -11.59
N GLY A 76 -5.24 -19.18 -12.26
CA GLY A 76 -6.55 -19.72 -12.62
C GLY A 76 -6.46 -21.00 -13.46
N ALA A 77 -5.62 -21.02 -14.50
CA ALA A 77 -5.46 -22.21 -15.36
C ALA A 77 -4.87 -23.41 -14.61
N LEU A 78 -3.91 -23.18 -13.71
CA LEU A 78 -3.25 -24.24 -12.93
C LEU A 78 -4.15 -24.82 -11.83
N SER A 79 -5.06 -24.00 -11.29
CA SER A 79 -5.97 -24.38 -10.21
C SER A 79 -7.35 -24.85 -10.69
N GLY A 80 -7.58 -24.90 -12.01
CA GLY A 80 -8.91 -25.16 -12.58
C GLY A 80 -9.95 -24.09 -12.24
N GLY A 81 -9.51 -22.84 -12.05
CA GLY A 81 -10.36 -21.69 -11.72
C GLY A 81 -10.76 -21.60 -10.23
N SER A 82 -10.09 -22.37 -9.36
CA SER A 82 -10.41 -22.42 -7.93
C SER A 82 -9.63 -21.41 -7.09
N SER A 83 -8.50 -20.90 -7.59
CA SER A 83 -7.70 -19.90 -6.89
C SER A 83 -7.02 -18.94 -7.87
N TYR A 84 -6.99 -17.67 -7.48
CA TYR A 84 -6.32 -16.61 -8.21
C TYR A 84 -5.38 -15.86 -7.27
N THR A 85 -4.21 -15.48 -7.79
CA THR A 85 -3.19 -14.74 -7.05
C THR A 85 -2.86 -13.46 -7.79
N THR A 86 -2.88 -12.35 -7.07
CA THR A 86 -2.41 -11.04 -7.52
C THR A 86 -1.26 -10.57 -6.62
N ILE A 87 -0.53 -9.54 -7.06
CA ILE A 87 0.62 -9.02 -6.30
C ILE A 87 0.42 -7.53 -6.05
N LEU A 88 0.49 -7.14 -4.78
CA LEU A 88 0.67 -5.76 -4.35
C LEU A 88 2.13 -5.57 -3.97
N ALA A 89 2.84 -4.63 -4.60
CA ALA A 89 4.25 -4.40 -4.35
C ALA A 89 4.64 -2.92 -4.48
N ASN A 90 5.76 -2.59 -3.85
CA ASN A 90 6.52 -1.37 -4.06
C ASN A 90 8.01 -1.76 -4.07
N ASP A 91 8.71 -1.46 -5.15
CA ASP A 91 10.09 -1.87 -5.43
C ASP A 91 11.14 -0.84 -4.99
N LEU A 92 10.72 0.26 -4.36
CA LEU A 92 11.66 1.23 -3.81
C LEU A 92 12.26 0.73 -2.49
N GLU A 93 13.59 0.79 -2.37
CA GLU A 93 14.33 0.32 -1.20
C GLU A 93 13.83 0.97 0.11
N TYR A 94 13.49 2.27 0.05
CA TYR A 94 13.04 3.02 1.21
C TYR A 94 11.55 2.82 1.54
N ALA A 95 10.78 2.09 0.72
CA ALA A 95 9.36 1.86 0.95
C ALA A 95 9.09 1.18 2.31
N SER A 96 9.97 0.23 2.67
CA SER A 96 9.89 -0.50 3.94
C SER A 96 10.02 0.42 5.17
N TYR A 97 10.90 1.42 5.11
CA TYR A 97 11.11 2.38 6.19
C TYR A 97 9.92 3.32 6.39
N VAL A 98 9.19 3.63 5.31
CA VAL A 98 7.97 4.44 5.36
C VAL A 98 6.79 3.58 5.83
N ASP A 99 6.74 2.31 5.42
CA ASP A 99 5.65 1.38 5.78
C ASP A 99 5.70 0.95 7.24
N GLN A 100 6.84 0.43 7.67
CA GLN A 100 7.02 -0.20 8.99
C GLN A 100 7.67 0.73 10.01
N GLY A 101 8.12 1.90 9.57
CA GLY A 101 8.90 2.81 10.39
C GLY A 101 10.34 2.33 10.53
N HIS A 102 11.14 3.13 11.22
CA HIS A 102 12.56 2.83 11.43
C HIS A 102 13.11 3.58 12.63
N ARG A 103 14.22 3.10 13.17
CA ARG A 103 14.99 3.85 14.16
C ARG A 103 15.82 4.92 13.45
N MET A 104 15.85 6.11 14.05
CA MET A 104 16.63 7.24 13.57
C MET A 104 17.64 7.59 14.66
N ASP A 105 18.91 7.57 14.29
CA ASP A 105 19.99 8.01 15.18
C ASP A 105 20.19 9.50 15.03
N ARG A 106 20.01 10.23 16.15
CA ARG A 106 20.34 11.65 16.20
C ARG A 106 21.84 11.81 16.03
N HIS A 107 22.25 12.56 15.02
CA HIS A 107 23.64 12.87 14.80
C HIS A 107 23.79 14.31 14.33
N PHE A 108 24.93 14.91 14.65
CA PHE A 108 25.29 16.24 14.20
C PHE A 108 25.94 16.14 12.82
N VAL A 109 25.45 16.93 11.86
CA VAL A 109 26.05 17.03 10.53
C VAL A 109 26.75 18.39 10.42
N PRO A 110 28.10 18.43 10.48
CA PRO A 110 28.86 19.64 10.22
C PRO A 110 28.61 20.16 8.81
N GLY A 111 28.55 21.47 8.62
CA GLY A 111 28.30 22.11 7.32
C GLY A 111 26.85 22.12 6.87
N LEU A 112 25.93 21.42 7.55
CA LEU A 112 24.50 21.46 7.24
C LEU A 112 23.84 22.70 7.87
N TYR A 113 23.04 23.45 7.10
CA TYR A 113 22.36 24.67 7.57
C TYR A 113 21.03 24.89 6.85
N VAL A 114 20.19 25.75 7.43
CA VAL A 114 18.98 26.28 6.75
C VAL A 114 19.33 27.67 6.23
N ASP A 115 19.06 27.93 4.95
CA ASP A 115 19.26 29.26 4.35
C ASP A 115 18.15 30.26 4.74
N GLU A 116 18.29 31.50 4.29
CA GLU A 116 17.34 32.59 4.58
C GLU A 116 15.92 32.31 4.03
N ASN A 117 15.80 31.42 3.04
CA ASN A 117 14.53 31.00 2.45
C ASN A 117 13.91 29.78 3.17
N GLY A 118 14.52 29.31 4.25
CA GLY A 118 14.05 28.13 4.98
C GLY A 118 14.43 26.79 4.32
N VAL A 119 15.35 26.77 3.36
CA VAL A 119 15.77 25.57 2.64
C VAL A 119 17.00 24.95 3.30
N LEU A 120 16.97 23.62 3.47
CA LEU A 120 18.09 22.84 3.99
C LEU A 120 19.21 22.73 2.93
N ASN A 121 20.40 23.24 3.24
CA ASN A 121 21.59 23.23 2.38
C ASN A 121 22.80 22.67 3.13
N TYR A 122 23.82 22.24 2.38
CA TYR A 122 25.06 21.67 2.92
C TYR A 122 26.28 22.35 2.31
N ASP A 123 27.19 22.82 3.16
CA ASP A 123 28.48 23.40 2.78
C ASP A 123 29.55 22.95 3.79
N PRO A 124 30.47 22.05 3.40
CA PRO A 124 31.47 21.48 4.31
C PRO A 124 32.49 22.51 4.82
N ALA A 125 32.63 23.68 4.17
CA ALA A 125 33.54 24.73 4.61
C ALA A 125 32.91 25.66 5.66
N ARG A 126 31.58 25.64 5.82
CA ARG A 126 30.91 26.47 6.82
C ARG A 126 31.14 25.93 8.22
N LYS A 127 31.45 26.84 9.15
CA LYS A 127 31.60 26.56 10.59
C LYS A 127 30.25 26.52 11.31
N VAL A 128 29.27 25.84 10.71
CA VAL A 128 27.91 25.63 11.25
C VAL A 128 27.56 24.15 11.15
N GLY A 129 26.43 23.73 11.70
CA GLY A 129 25.91 22.38 11.52
C GLY A 129 24.54 22.23 12.16
N LEU A 130 23.81 21.19 11.77
CA LEU A 130 22.50 20.89 12.34
C LEU A 130 22.49 19.46 12.88
N VAL A 131 21.79 19.28 14.01
CA VAL A 131 21.45 17.95 14.49
C VAL A 131 20.29 17.44 13.65
N VAL A 132 20.53 16.39 12.89
CA VAL A 132 19.50 15.71 12.10
C VAL A 132 18.99 14.48 12.84
N GLY A 133 17.86 13.96 12.39
CA GLY A 133 17.12 12.89 13.04
C GLY A 133 15.88 13.40 13.78
N THR A 134 15.07 12.49 14.28
CA THR A 134 13.81 12.83 14.96
C THR A 134 14.02 13.18 16.44
N LYS A 135 13.10 13.94 17.02
CA LYS A 135 13.06 14.19 18.49
C LYS A 135 12.98 12.85 19.25
N THR A 136 12.32 11.87 18.67
CA THR A 136 12.23 10.47 19.12
C THR A 136 13.29 9.61 18.44
N ARG A 137 13.70 8.48 19.03
CA ARG A 137 14.63 7.52 18.39
C ARG A 137 13.97 6.66 17.31
N TYR A 138 12.67 6.84 17.08
CA TYR A 138 11.86 5.99 16.22
C TYR A 138 10.89 6.86 15.42
N VAL A 139 10.87 6.61 14.11
CA VAL A 139 9.89 7.12 13.16
C VAL A 139 8.81 6.06 13.00
N LYS A 140 7.57 6.41 13.32
CA LYS A 140 6.43 5.52 13.18
C LYS A 140 6.14 5.27 11.69
N GLY A 141 5.91 4.01 11.34
CA GLY A 141 5.46 3.63 9.99
C GLY A 141 4.03 4.06 9.68
N GLU A 142 3.73 4.14 8.39
CA GLU A 142 2.41 4.49 7.87
C GLU A 142 1.50 3.28 7.64
N PHE A 143 2.05 2.05 7.72
CA PHE A 143 1.32 0.79 7.56
C PHE A 143 0.45 0.77 6.30
N MET A 144 1.02 1.21 5.19
CA MET A 144 0.39 1.27 3.87
C MET A 144 -0.02 -0.14 3.40
N THR A 145 0.83 -1.13 3.63
CA THR A 145 0.55 -2.53 3.25
C THR A 145 -0.64 -3.11 4.01
N ASP A 146 -0.78 -2.79 5.30
CA ASP A 146 -1.90 -3.29 6.10
C ASP A 146 -3.22 -2.61 5.73
N LYS A 147 -3.20 -1.29 5.47
CA LYS A 147 -4.36 -0.56 4.91
C LYS A 147 -4.77 -1.13 3.55
N ALA A 148 -3.82 -1.49 2.71
CA ALA A 148 -4.09 -2.10 1.41
C ALA A 148 -4.69 -3.50 1.54
N LYS A 149 -4.18 -4.34 2.47
CA LYS A 149 -4.78 -5.65 2.78
C LYS A 149 -6.22 -5.51 3.27
N GLU A 150 -6.49 -4.53 4.13
CA GLU A 150 -7.84 -4.27 4.62
C GLU A 150 -8.79 -3.86 3.49
N ALA A 151 -8.34 -2.97 2.60
CA ALA A 151 -9.10 -2.55 1.42
C ALA A 151 -9.37 -3.72 0.47
N TYR A 152 -8.37 -4.58 0.23
CA TYR A 152 -8.52 -5.80 -0.57
C TYR A 152 -9.61 -6.70 0.02
N GLN A 153 -9.51 -7.05 1.32
CA GLN A 153 -10.46 -7.94 1.98
C GLN A 153 -11.87 -7.38 1.95
N LYS A 154 -12.05 -6.09 2.25
CA LYS A 154 -13.36 -5.41 2.18
C LYS A 154 -13.97 -5.47 0.79
N THR A 155 -13.16 -5.23 -0.25
CA THR A 155 -13.61 -5.24 -1.65
C THR A 155 -14.03 -6.64 -2.09
N VAL A 156 -13.23 -7.66 -1.77
CA VAL A 156 -13.57 -9.06 -2.06
C VAL A 156 -14.94 -9.42 -1.48
N LEU A 157 -15.19 -9.09 -0.21
CA LEU A 157 -16.46 -9.43 0.40
C LEU A 157 -17.64 -8.69 -0.25
N ALA A 158 -17.47 -7.40 -0.55
CA ALA A 158 -18.51 -6.58 -1.15
C ALA A 158 -18.86 -7.04 -2.57
N GLU A 159 -17.88 -7.39 -3.39
CA GLU A 159 -18.09 -7.87 -4.76
C GLU A 159 -18.76 -9.24 -4.79
N LEU A 160 -18.32 -10.17 -3.93
CA LEU A 160 -18.96 -11.48 -3.80
C LEU A 160 -20.39 -11.36 -3.25
N ASP A 161 -20.66 -10.48 -2.28
CA ASP A 161 -22.02 -10.23 -1.78
C ASP A 161 -22.94 -9.68 -2.87
N LYS A 162 -22.43 -8.76 -3.70
CA LYS A 162 -23.18 -8.21 -4.83
C LYS A 162 -23.55 -9.30 -5.83
N GLU A 163 -22.61 -10.20 -6.12
CA GLU A 163 -22.83 -11.30 -7.06
C GLU A 163 -23.81 -12.35 -6.51
N ILE A 164 -23.72 -12.67 -5.23
CA ILE A 164 -24.67 -13.57 -4.57
C ILE A 164 -26.09 -13.00 -4.62
N ARG A 165 -26.26 -11.70 -4.33
CA ARG A 165 -27.57 -11.04 -4.43
C ARG A 165 -28.11 -11.10 -5.86
N ARG A 166 -27.28 -10.80 -6.85
CA ARG A 166 -27.65 -10.88 -8.28
C ARG A 166 -28.15 -12.26 -8.72
N LEU A 167 -27.64 -13.33 -8.11
CA LEU A 167 -27.99 -14.71 -8.47
C LEU A 167 -29.19 -15.26 -7.68
N LEU A 168 -29.56 -14.63 -6.57
CA LEU A 168 -30.65 -15.05 -5.69
C LEU A 168 -31.91 -14.17 -5.81
N GLU A 169 -31.79 -13.00 -6.41
CA GLU A 169 -32.89 -12.13 -6.87
C GLU A 169 -33.35 -12.53 -8.28
#